data_AF-A0A2R6S015-F1
#
_entry.id   AF-A0A2R6S015-F1
#
_cell.length_a   1.000
_cell.length_b   1.000
_cell.length_c   1.000
_cell.angle_alpha   90.00
_cell.angle_beta   90.00
_cell.angle_gamma   90.00
#
_symmetry.space_group_name_H-M   'P 1'
#
loop_
_entity.id
_entity.type
_entity.pdbx_description
1 polymer ?
#
loop_
_entity_poly.entity_id
_entity_poly.type
_entity_poly.pdbx_seq_one_letter_code
_entity_poly.pdbx_strand_id
1 'polypeptide(L)'
;MGISLWLVPPADVAARLRRIMNMETKTSGTSFPHFPPHVTLATVKTSPEAWDTLSNAIPTHQSTIPVTFKAVKTGDTYFMSLYVEVHDTGKLHELREHLKESLSPMPVPPIPHLSLFYIDDEKPEERVEMMEELIHTNRIVERGQDNVALDCSLPSTQDVMDDDLISGFIGAEIWIVKCDGPPNTWLSNTPLDPIKLLAE
;
A
#
# COMPACT_ATOMS: atom_id res chain seq x y z
N MET A 1 -14.99 0.10 8.04
CA MET A 1 -15.24 -0.88 6.97
C MET A 1 -16.06 -0.21 5.87
N GLY A 2 -15.64 -0.40 4.63
CA GLY A 2 -15.93 0.50 3.51
C GLY A 2 -15.43 -0.05 2.19
N ILE A 3 -15.68 0.68 1.10
CA ILE A 3 -15.12 0.39 -0.22
C ILE A 3 -13.97 1.38 -0.47
N SER A 4 -12.83 0.88 -0.94
CA SER A 4 -11.60 1.66 -1.13
C SER A 4 -11.13 1.64 -2.57
N LEU A 5 -10.52 2.75 -3.00
CA LEU A 5 -9.72 2.84 -4.21
C LEU A 5 -8.26 2.58 -3.88
N TRP A 6 -7.66 1.63 -4.57
CA TRP A 6 -6.26 1.22 -4.37
C TRP A 6 -5.48 1.43 -5.65
N LEU A 7 -4.37 2.17 -5.57
CA LEU A 7 -3.35 2.18 -6.61
C LEU A 7 -2.43 0.97 -6.39
N VAL A 8 -2.34 0.10 -7.41
CA VAL A 8 -1.68 -1.21 -7.26
C VAL A 8 -0.39 -1.27 -8.11
N PRO A 9 0.72 -1.80 -7.54
CA PRO A 9 1.95 -2.01 -8.29
C PRO A 9 1.78 -3.10 -9.37
N PRO A 10 2.66 -3.12 -10.40
CA PRO A 10 2.68 -4.18 -11.40
C PRO A 10 2.89 -5.55 -10.75
N ALA A 11 2.38 -6.61 -11.37
CA ALA A 11 2.31 -7.94 -10.74
C ALA A 11 3.67 -8.49 -10.27
N ASP A 12 4.76 -8.22 -10.99
CA ASP A 12 6.12 -8.63 -10.63
C ASP A 12 6.63 -7.85 -9.41
N VAL A 13 6.44 -6.52 -9.38
CA VAL A 13 6.78 -5.66 -8.25
C VAL A 13 5.96 -6.04 -7.03
N ALA A 14 4.65 -6.29 -7.20
CA ALA A 14 3.75 -6.75 -6.16
C ALA A 14 4.21 -8.08 -5.57
N ALA A 15 4.68 -9.01 -6.39
CA ALA A 15 5.19 -10.30 -5.94
C ALA A 15 6.48 -10.16 -5.13
N ARG A 16 7.38 -9.25 -5.52
CA ARG A 16 8.59 -8.94 -4.75
C ARG A 16 8.24 -8.25 -3.41
N LEU A 17 7.40 -7.21 -3.42
CA LEU A 17 6.93 -6.53 -2.20
C LEU A 17 6.26 -7.49 -1.20
N ARG A 18 5.51 -8.50 -1.68
CA ARG A 18 4.94 -9.52 -0.79
C ARG A 18 5.98 -10.31 0.00
N ARG A 19 7.22 -10.44 -0.48
CA ARG A 19 8.28 -11.16 0.24
C ARG A 19 8.66 -10.46 1.54
N ILE A 20 8.66 -9.13 1.56
CA ILE A 20 8.89 -8.35 2.79
C ILE A 20 7.59 -8.27 3.61
N MET A 21 6.43 -8.03 2.99
CA MET A 21 5.14 -7.91 3.70
C MET A 21 4.68 -9.20 4.39
N ASN A 22 5.16 -10.36 3.94
CA ASN A 22 4.86 -11.66 4.55
C ASN A 22 5.94 -12.10 5.56
N MET A 23 6.88 -11.23 5.92
CA MET A 23 7.75 -11.49 7.07
C MET A 23 6.91 -11.43 8.34
N GLU A 24 7.09 -12.42 9.21
CA GLU A 24 6.38 -12.50 10.49
C GLU A 24 7.40 -12.79 11.58
N THR A 25 7.48 -11.94 12.59
CA THR A 25 8.31 -12.19 13.79
C THR A 25 7.58 -13.09 14.80
N LYS A 26 6.24 -13.05 14.80
CA LYS A 26 5.35 -13.82 15.68
C LYS A 26 4.08 -14.21 14.92
N THR A 27 3.60 -15.44 15.12
CA THR A 27 2.48 -16.03 14.34
C THR A 27 1.13 -16.07 15.08
N SER A 28 0.93 -15.23 16.12
CA SER A 28 -0.27 -15.32 16.96
C SER A 28 -1.10 -14.04 16.98
N GLY A 29 -2.41 -14.18 16.76
CA GLY A 29 -3.40 -13.11 16.91
C GLY A 29 -3.90 -12.54 15.59
N THR A 30 -4.30 -11.27 15.61
CA THR A 30 -4.83 -10.54 14.44
C THR A 30 -3.75 -9.70 13.73
N SER A 31 -2.52 -9.70 14.25
CA SER A 31 -1.34 -9.11 13.62
C SER A 31 -0.94 -9.88 12.36
N PHE A 32 -0.24 -9.18 11.47
CA PHE A 32 0.35 -9.71 10.23
C PHE A 32 -0.64 -10.40 9.27
N PRO A 33 -1.88 -9.89 9.05
CA PRO A 33 -2.73 -10.45 8.03
C PRO A 33 -2.09 -10.23 6.64
N HIS A 34 -2.26 -11.18 5.74
CA HIS A 34 -1.78 -11.03 4.36
C HIS A 34 -2.75 -10.18 3.54
N PHE A 35 -2.23 -9.22 2.79
CA PHE A 35 -2.98 -8.37 1.87
C PHE A 35 -2.08 -7.96 0.68
N PRO A 36 -2.65 -7.58 -0.48
CA PRO A 36 -1.83 -7.14 -1.61
C PRO A 36 -1.17 -5.77 -1.32
N PRO A 37 0.06 -5.51 -1.81
CA PRO A 37 0.66 -4.18 -1.74
C PRO A 37 -0.22 -3.18 -2.50
N HIS A 38 -0.51 -2.04 -1.89
CA HIS A 38 -1.29 -0.97 -2.51
C HIS A 38 -1.04 0.37 -1.82
N VAL A 39 -1.36 1.47 -2.52
CA VAL A 39 -1.54 2.80 -1.91
C VAL A 39 -3.03 3.13 -1.91
N THR A 40 -3.60 3.40 -0.75
CA THR A 40 -5.02 3.80 -0.67
C THR A 40 -5.20 5.23 -1.18
N LEU A 41 -6.05 5.38 -2.20
CA LEU A 41 -6.38 6.65 -2.83
C LEU A 41 -7.60 7.32 -2.17
N ALA A 42 -8.64 6.54 -1.86
CA ALA A 42 -9.85 7.02 -1.19
C ALA A 42 -10.58 5.85 -0.52
N THR A 43 -11.36 6.15 0.51
CA THR A 43 -12.27 5.16 1.12
C THR A 43 -13.63 5.78 1.38
N VAL A 44 -14.68 5.09 0.94
CA VAL A 44 -16.07 5.47 1.21
C VAL A 44 -16.74 4.44 2.11
N LYS A 45 -17.79 4.86 2.83
CA LYS A 45 -18.63 3.94 3.60
C LYS A 45 -19.35 3.00 2.63
N THR A 46 -19.52 1.74 3.03
CA THR A 46 -20.28 0.77 2.24
C THR A 46 -21.73 1.24 2.12
N SER A 47 -22.18 1.47 0.88
CA SER A 47 -23.57 1.76 0.50
C SER A 47 -23.85 1.15 -0.88
N PRO A 48 -25.13 1.03 -1.30
CA PRO A 48 -25.46 0.55 -2.65
C PRO A 48 -24.78 1.35 -3.78
N GLU A 49 -24.54 2.64 -3.56
CA GLU A 49 -23.97 3.57 -4.55
C GLU A 49 -22.45 3.70 -4.44
N ALA A 50 -21.82 3.10 -3.42
CA ALA A 50 -20.41 3.31 -3.12
C ALA A 50 -19.48 2.86 -4.27
N TRP A 51 -19.82 1.77 -4.95
CA TRP A 51 -19.07 1.28 -6.10
C TRP A 51 -19.09 2.28 -7.26
N ASP A 52 -20.29 2.69 -7.67
CA ASP A 52 -20.47 3.66 -8.78
C ASP A 52 -19.88 5.01 -8.43
N THR A 53 -19.99 5.45 -7.17
CA THR A 53 -19.39 6.70 -6.69
C THR A 53 -17.87 6.68 -6.87
N LEU A 54 -17.21 5.61 -6.45
CA LEU A 54 -15.76 5.46 -6.60
C LEU A 54 -15.35 5.29 -8.08
N SER A 55 -16.10 4.50 -8.84
CA SER A 55 -15.80 4.25 -10.25
C SER A 55 -15.91 5.53 -11.09
N ASN A 56 -16.95 6.34 -10.88
CA ASN A 56 -17.16 7.60 -11.59
C ASN A 56 -16.19 8.72 -11.17
N ALA A 57 -15.57 8.61 -9.99
CA ALA A 57 -14.58 9.57 -9.52
C ALA A 57 -13.18 9.36 -10.12
N ILE A 58 -12.96 8.26 -10.87
CA ILE A 58 -11.67 8.01 -11.52
C ILE A 58 -11.66 8.70 -12.88
N PRO A 59 -10.63 9.52 -13.19
CA PRO A 59 -10.50 10.14 -14.51
C PRO A 59 -10.43 9.10 -15.65
N THR A 60 -11.21 9.31 -16.71
CA THR A 60 -11.36 8.39 -17.86
C THR A 60 -10.08 8.18 -18.69
N HIS A 61 -9.06 9.02 -18.53
CA HIS A 61 -7.79 8.94 -19.24
C HIS A 61 -6.59 9.00 -18.29
N GLN A 62 -6.72 8.37 -17.12
CA GLN A 62 -5.65 8.34 -16.14
C GLN A 62 -4.45 7.55 -16.70
N SER A 63 -3.31 8.23 -16.79
CA SER A 63 -2.04 7.61 -17.16
C SER A 63 -1.40 6.91 -15.96
N THR A 64 -0.44 6.01 -16.23
CA THR A 64 0.33 5.34 -15.19
C THR A 64 0.96 6.34 -14.22
N ILE A 65 1.01 5.96 -12.94
CA ILE A 65 1.35 6.86 -11.84
C ILE A 65 2.67 6.41 -11.19
N PRO A 66 3.76 7.15 -11.38
CA PRO A 66 5.00 6.89 -10.66
C PRO A 66 4.81 7.11 -9.16
N VAL A 67 5.22 6.14 -8.36
CA VAL A 67 5.23 6.19 -6.89
C VAL A 67 6.68 6.01 -6.43
N THR A 68 7.16 6.91 -5.60
CA THR A 68 8.51 6.86 -5.02
C THR A 68 8.41 6.76 -3.51
N PHE A 69 9.20 5.86 -2.91
CA PHE A 69 9.24 5.66 -1.47
C PHE A 69 10.06 6.74 -0.79
N LYS A 70 9.54 7.25 0.32
CA LYS A 70 10.12 8.37 1.07
C LYS A 70 10.81 7.89 2.34
N ALA A 71 10.08 7.17 3.19
CA ALA A 71 10.59 6.68 4.47
C ALA A 71 9.74 5.51 4.97
N VAL A 72 10.35 4.57 5.69
CA VAL A 72 9.61 3.56 6.46
C VAL A 72 9.30 4.13 7.84
N LYS A 73 8.04 4.02 8.26
CA LYS A 73 7.54 4.61 9.51
C LYS A 73 6.65 3.63 10.26
N THR A 74 6.66 3.77 11.57
CA THR A 74 5.63 3.23 12.45
C THR A 74 4.54 4.27 12.68
N GLY A 75 3.31 3.81 12.87
CA GLY A 75 2.23 4.62 13.40
C GLY A 75 1.56 3.94 14.58
N ASP A 76 0.48 4.54 15.05
CA ASP A 76 -0.18 4.20 16.31
C ASP A 76 -1.50 3.43 16.13
N THR A 77 -1.95 3.22 14.89
CA THR A 77 -3.21 2.54 14.58
C THR A 77 -3.01 1.27 13.73
N TYR A 78 -3.96 0.35 13.80
CA TYR A 78 -3.92 -0.92 13.07
C TYR A 78 -3.60 -0.75 11.58
N PHE A 79 -4.31 0.15 10.87
CA PHE A 79 -4.13 0.36 9.43
C PHE A 79 -2.91 1.25 9.07
N MET A 80 -2.29 1.89 10.05
CA MET A 80 -1.04 2.64 9.88
C MET A 80 0.03 2.12 10.86
N SER A 81 0.16 0.80 11.01
CA SER A 81 1.08 0.20 11.99
C SER A 81 2.54 0.30 11.57
N LEU A 82 2.91 -0.33 10.45
CA LEU A 82 4.22 -0.18 9.82
C LEU A 82 4.00 -0.02 8.31
N TYR A 83 4.50 1.07 7.75
CA TYR A 83 4.21 1.47 6.37
C TYR A 83 5.37 2.21 5.74
N VAL A 84 5.38 2.25 4.42
CA VAL A 84 6.24 3.14 3.63
C VAL A 84 5.45 4.39 3.29
N GLU A 85 5.86 5.54 3.81
CA GLU A 85 5.40 6.83 3.32
C GLU A 85 5.90 7.00 1.88
N VAL A 86 5.03 7.44 0.99
CA VAL A 86 5.41 7.74 -0.41
C VAL A 86 5.38 9.24 -0.66
N HIS A 87 6.13 9.68 -1.66
CA HIS A 87 6.10 11.09 -2.06
C HIS A 87 4.74 11.47 -2.65
N ASP A 88 4.08 12.47 -2.07
CA ASP A 88 2.84 13.07 -2.60
C ASP A 88 3.20 14.14 -3.65
N THR A 89 3.67 13.70 -4.82
CA THR A 89 4.12 14.59 -5.89
C THR A 89 3.64 14.13 -7.27
N GLY A 90 3.73 15.02 -8.26
CA GLY A 90 3.38 14.74 -9.66
C GLY A 90 1.99 14.16 -9.82
N LYS A 91 1.87 13.10 -10.65
CA LYS A 91 0.59 12.46 -10.98
C LYS A 91 -0.14 11.86 -9.79
N LEU A 92 0.59 11.38 -8.78
CA LEU A 92 -0.04 10.84 -7.57
C LEU A 92 -0.76 11.95 -6.81
N HIS A 93 -0.10 13.10 -6.69
CA HIS A 93 -0.68 14.28 -6.06
C HIS A 93 -1.91 14.79 -6.82
N GLU A 94 -1.79 14.94 -8.14
CA GLU A 94 -2.89 15.38 -9.01
C GLU A 94 -4.12 14.47 -8.87
N LEU A 95 -3.94 13.14 -8.89
CA LEU A 95 -5.04 12.20 -8.70
C LEU A 95 -5.65 12.31 -7.30
N ARG A 96 -4.83 12.46 -6.25
CA ARG A 96 -5.31 12.58 -4.87
C ARG A 96 -6.11 13.86 -4.65
N GLU A 97 -5.66 14.99 -5.21
CA GLU A 97 -6.41 16.25 -5.17
C GLU A 97 -7.73 16.14 -5.94
N HIS A 98 -7.71 15.55 -7.15
CA HIS A 98 -8.92 15.30 -7.92
C HIS A 98 -9.94 14.45 -7.15
N LEU A 99 -9.48 13.39 -6.47
CA LEU A 99 -10.35 12.54 -5.66
C LEU A 99 -10.88 13.26 -4.41
N LYS A 100 -10.09 14.12 -3.77
CA LYS A 100 -10.56 14.96 -2.65
C LYS A 100 -11.70 15.86 -3.09
N GLU A 101 -11.58 16.49 -4.26
CA GLU A 101 -12.62 17.37 -4.81
C GLU A 101 -13.87 16.58 -5.20
N SER A 102 -13.69 15.47 -5.93
CA SER A 102 -14.78 14.69 -6.51
C SER A 102 -15.57 13.87 -5.48
N LEU A 103 -14.90 13.44 -4.41
CA LEU A 103 -15.51 12.62 -3.37
C LEU A 103 -15.88 13.42 -2.12
N SER A 104 -15.65 14.73 -2.08
CA SER A 104 -15.97 15.56 -0.90
C SER A 104 -17.42 15.38 -0.44
N PRO A 105 -17.68 15.16 0.86
CA PRO A 105 -16.75 15.28 2.00
C PRO A 105 -16.06 13.96 2.41
N MET A 106 -16.00 12.96 1.54
CA MET A 106 -15.46 11.64 1.86
C MET A 106 -13.93 11.66 2.01
N PRO A 107 -13.36 10.83 2.90
CA PRO A 107 -11.96 10.92 3.25
C PRO A 107 -11.02 10.31 2.20
N VAL A 108 -10.11 11.14 1.69
CA VAL A 108 -8.83 10.72 1.09
C VAL A 108 -7.78 10.68 2.21
N PRO A 109 -6.97 9.61 2.35
CA PRO A 109 -5.95 9.54 3.40
C PRO A 109 -4.99 10.73 3.32
N PRO A 110 -4.71 11.43 4.44
CA PRO A 110 -3.90 12.65 4.42
C PRO A 110 -2.46 12.40 3.98
N ILE A 111 -1.91 11.22 4.29
CA ILE A 111 -0.57 10.80 3.92
C ILE A 111 -0.69 9.61 2.95
N PRO A 112 -0.17 9.69 1.71
CA PRO A 112 -0.12 8.53 0.86
C PRO A 112 0.96 7.58 1.40
N HIS A 113 0.59 6.31 1.53
CA HIS A 113 1.49 5.28 2.04
C HIS A 113 1.14 3.91 1.48
N LEU A 114 2.12 3.02 1.52
CA LEU A 114 1.96 1.59 1.30
C LEU A 114 2.14 0.88 2.65
N SER A 115 1.08 0.28 3.17
CA SER A 115 1.17 -0.51 4.40
C SER A 115 2.03 -1.75 4.17
N LEU A 116 2.99 -1.99 5.06
CA LEU A 116 3.81 -3.21 5.06
C LEU A 116 3.19 -4.28 5.94
N PHE A 117 2.76 -3.89 7.15
CA PHE A 117 2.15 -4.79 8.12
C PHE A 117 1.02 -4.07 8.87
N TYR A 118 -0.05 -4.83 9.16
CA TYR A 118 -1.05 -4.44 10.16
C TYR A 118 -0.77 -5.21 11.45
N ILE A 119 -0.61 -4.48 12.54
CA ILE A 119 -0.21 -5.03 13.84
C ILE A 119 -1.27 -4.60 14.85
N ASP A 120 -1.75 -5.57 15.62
CA ASP A 120 -2.82 -5.38 16.59
C ASP A 120 -2.56 -4.18 17.51
N ASP A 121 -3.56 -3.32 17.70
CA ASP A 121 -3.46 -2.14 18.56
C ASP A 121 -3.24 -2.53 20.03
N GLU A 122 -3.62 -3.76 20.41
CA GLU A 122 -3.36 -4.33 21.74
C GLU A 122 -1.90 -4.75 21.94
N LYS A 123 -1.07 -4.75 20.88
CA LYS A 123 0.33 -5.19 20.90
C LYS A 123 1.28 -4.18 20.24
N PRO A 124 1.32 -2.92 20.72
CA PRO A 124 2.11 -1.86 20.09
C PRO A 124 3.62 -2.17 20.06
N GLU A 125 4.14 -3.01 20.95
CA GLU A 125 5.53 -3.46 20.98
C GLU A 125 5.93 -4.27 19.73
N GLU A 126 5.00 -5.04 19.14
CA GLU A 126 5.27 -5.82 17.92
C GLU A 126 5.64 -4.89 16.74
N ARG A 127 5.20 -3.63 16.75
CA ARG A 127 5.57 -2.62 15.72
C ARG A 127 7.04 -2.24 15.79
N VAL A 128 7.55 -2.07 17.00
CA VAL A 128 8.95 -1.72 17.26
C VAL A 128 9.83 -2.91 16.93
N GLU A 129 9.48 -4.09 17.42
CA GLU A 129 10.21 -5.34 17.12
C GLU A 129 10.29 -5.61 15.61
N MET A 130 9.19 -5.43 14.88
CA MET A 130 9.19 -5.62 13.42
C MET A 130 10.06 -4.57 12.71
N MET A 131 10.00 -3.30 13.13
CA MET A 131 10.87 -2.25 12.56
C MET A 131 12.35 -2.56 12.82
N GLU A 132 12.70 -2.97 14.04
CA GLU A 132 14.05 -3.37 14.41
C GLU A 132 14.52 -4.59 13.61
N GLU A 133 13.66 -5.58 13.39
CA GLU A 133 13.95 -6.75 12.55
C GLU A 133 14.26 -6.34 11.10
N LEU A 134 13.46 -5.45 10.51
CA LEU A 134 13.72 -4.95 9.15
C LEU A 134 15.06 -4.21 9.06
N ILE A 135 15.41 -3.41 10.08
CA ILE A 135 16.69 -2.70 10.13
C ILE A 135 17.84 -3.72 10.31
N HIS A 136 17.71 -4.65 11.25
CA HIS A 136 18.73 -5.65 11.57
C HIS A 136 19.04 -6.56 10.38
N THR A 137 18.01 -6.91 9.61
CA THR A 137 18.13 -7.74 8.41
C THR A 137 18.39 -6.93 7.13
N ASN A 138 18.73 -5.64 7.24
CA ASN A 138 19.02 -4.72 6.13
C ASN A 138 17.93 -4.64 5.06
N ARG A 139 16.66 -4.82 5.46
CA ARG A 139 15.51 -4.77 4.54
C ARG A 139 15.07 -3.35 4.19
N ILE A 140 15.60 -2.36 4.90
CA ILE A 140 15.42 -0.94 4.63
C ILE A 140 16.78 -0.35 4.25
N VAL A 141 16.88 0.16 3.03
CA VAL A 141 18.11 0.72 2.46
C VAL A 141 17.91 2.20 2.20
N GLU A 142 18.61 3.05 2.96
CA GLU A 142 18.60 4.50 2.76
C GLU A 142 19.26 4.85 1.41
N ARG A 143 18.60 5.70 0.61
CA ARG A 143 19.07 6.14 -0.72
C ARG A 143 19.33 7.65 -0.81
N GLY A 144 19.17 8.37 0.29
CA GLY A 144 19.42 9.81 0.37
C GLY A 144 18.48 10.47 1.38
N GLN A 145 18.44 11.80 1.36
CA GLN A 145 17.46 12.53 2.15
C GLN A 145 16.06 12.27 1.57
N ASP A 146 15.14 11.77 2.41
CA ASP A 146 13.75 11.47 2.04
C ASP A 146 13.61 10.42 0.92
N ASN A 147 14.49 9.41 0.85
CA ASN A 147 14.37 8.32 -0.11
C ASN A 147 14.88 7.00 0.47
N VAL A 148 14.05 5.97 0.38
CA VAL A 148 14.35 4.61 0.85
C VAL A 148 14.07 3.59 -0.24
N ALA A 149 14.81 2.49 -0.22
CA ALA A 149 14.50 1.27 -0.96
C ALA A 149 14.22 0.12 0.02
N LEU A 150 13.33 -0.78 -0.36
CA LEU A 150 13.09 -2.03 0.35
C LEU A 150 13.85 -3.15 -0.33
N ASP A 151 14.64 -3.90 0.45
CA ASP A 151 15.23 -5.15 -0.04
C ASP A 151 14.19 -6.27 0.01
N CYS A 152 13.70 -6.61 -1.18
CA CYS A 152 12.70 -7.64 -1.42
C CYS A 152 13.33 -8.94 -1.93
N SER A 153 14.63 -9.14 -1.72
CA SER A 153 15.31 -10.40 -2.03
C SER A 153 14.75 -11.56 -1.20
N LEU A 154 15.02 -12.78 -1.65
CA LEU A 154 14.66 -13.98 -0.89
C LEU A 154 15.61 -14.16 0.29
N PRO A 155 15.13 -14.67 1.45
CA PRO A 155 16.00 -14.86 2.62
C PRO A 155 17.24 -15.75 2.37
N SER A 156 17.22 -16.58 1.31
CA SER A 156 18.30 -17.51 0.97
C SER A 156 19.29 -17.00 -0.07
N THR A 157 19.13 -15.80 -0.62
CA THR A 157 20.06 -15.25 -1.63
C THR A 157 21.22 -14.52 -0.94
N GLN A 158 22.46 -14.98 -1.20
CA GLN A 158 23.69 -14.34 -0.70
C GLN A 158 24.02 -13.04 -1.45
N ASP A 159 23.55 -12.91 -2.69
CA ASP A 159 23.73 -11.73 -3.52
C ASP A 159 22.38 -11.01 -3.69
N VAL A 160 22.26 -9.80 -3.14
CA VAL A 160 21.12 -8.92 -3.40
C VAL A 160 21.22 -8.46 -4.84
N MET A 161 20.26 -8.85 -5.68
CA MET A 161 20.17 -8.32 -7.04
C MET A 161 19.60 -6.90 -6.98
N ASP A 162 20.16 -5.96 -7.75
CA ASP A 162 19.65 -4.58 -7.81
C ASP A 162 18.14 -4.53 -8.13
N ASP A 163 17.63 -5.48 -8.91
CA ASP A 163 16.21 -5.61 -9.26
C ASP A 163 15.29 -5.96 -8.08
N ASP A 164 15.84 -6.48 -6.98
CA ASP A 164 15.09 -6.77 -5.75
C ASP A 164 15.05 -5.56 -4.79
N LEU A 165 15.81 -4.49 -5.06
CA LEU A 165 15.77 -3.24 -4.31
C LEU A 165 14.68 -2.32 -4.87
N ILE A 166 13.56 -2.23 -4.15
CA ILE A 166 12.38 -1.50 -4.60
C ILE A 166 12.31 -0.14 -3.90
N SER A 167 12.59 0.94 -4.64
CA SER A 167 12.46 2.33 -4.16
C SER A 167 11.14 3.00 -4.56
N GLY A 168 10.22 2.25 -5.15
CA GLY A 168 9.01 2.77 -5.76
C GLY A 168 8.41 1.82 -6.78
N PHE A 169 7.33 2.23 -7.43
CA PHE A 169 6.68 1.44 -8.47
C PHE A 169 5.89 2.33 -9.43
N ILE A 170 5.56 1.79 -10.62
CA ILE A 170 4.64 2.44 -11.56
C ILE A 170 3.24 1.88 -11.32
N GLY A 171 2.37 2.64 -10.69
CA GLY A 171 0.97 2.29 -10.53
C GLY A 171 0.32 2.17 -11.91
N ALA A 172 -0.07 0.95 -12.27
CA ALA A 172 -0.63 0.62 -13.59
C ALA A 172 -2.12 0.28 -13.53
N GLU A 173 -2.64 0.08 -12.32
CA GLU A 173 -4.03 -0.33 -12.10
C GLU A 173 -4.61 0.39 -10.88
N ILE A 174 -5.90 0.73 -10.97
CA ILE A 174 -6.71 1.13 -9.82
C ILE A 174 -7.74 0.05 -9.55
N TRP A 175 -7.78 -0.45 -8.33
CA TRP A 175 -8.73 -1.46 -7.89
C TRP A 175 -9.78 -0.80 -6.99
N ILE A 176 -11.05 -1.19 -7.17
CA ILE A 176 -12.14 -0.89 -6.23
C ILE A 176 -12.29 -2.12 -5.34
N VAL A 177 -12.05 -1.98 -4.04
CA VAL A 177 -11.99 -3.11 -3.11
C VAL A 177 -12.95 -2.93 -1.95
N LYS A 178 -13.76 -3.95 -1.68
CA LYS A 178 -14.60 -4.01 -0.49
C LYS A 178 -13.75 -4.45 0.70
N CYS A 179 -13.40 -3.50 1.56
CA CYS A 179 -12.61 -3.72 2.78
C CYS A 179 -13.49 -4.22 3.95
N ASP A 180 -14.36 -5.15 3.58
CA ASP A 180 -15.23 -6.07 4.30
C ASP A 180 -14.60 -7.04 5.33
N GLY A 181 -14.21 -6.65 6.55
CA GLY A 181 -13.80 -7.60 7.60
C GLY A 181 -12.28 -7.76 7.70
N PRO A 182 -11.76 -8.96 8.05
CA PRO A 182 -10.33 -9.20 8.16
C PRO A 182 -9.58 -8.97 6.82
N PRO A 183 -8.38 -8.36 6.83
CA PRO A 183 -7.68 -8.00 5.59
C PRO A 183 -7.41 -9.15 4.61
N ASN A 184 -7.14 -10.34 5.13
CA ASN A 184 -6.93 -11.55 4.33
C ASN A 184 -8.18 -12.04 3.57
N THR A 185 -9.35 -11.45 3.82
CA THR A 185 -10.61 -11.80 3.14
C THR A 185 -11.06 -10.78 2.10
N TRP A 186 -10.43 -9.60 2.02
CA TRP A 186 -10.93 -8.48 1.22
C TRP A 186 -11.05 -8.79 -0.28
N LEU A 187 -10.05 -9.46 -0.88
CA LEU A 187 -10.10 -9.81 -2.30
C LEU A 187 -11.11 -10.93 -2.60
N SER A 188 -11.32 -11.86 -1.68
CA SER A 188 -12.31 -12.93 -1.83
C SER A 188 -13.75 -12.40 -1.84
N ASN A 189 -13.97 -11.24 -1.22
CA ASN A 189 -15.27 -10.58 -1.10
C ASN A 189 -15.49 -9.46 -2.13
N THR A 190 -14.54 -9.26 -3.05
CA THR A 190 -14.53 -8.15 -4.01
C THR A 190 -14.59 -8.69 -5.44
N PRO A 191 -15.56 -8.26 -6.26
CA PRO A 191 -15.48 -8.46 -7.71
C PRO A 191 -14.24 -7.75 -8.25
N LEU A 192 -13.25 -8.47 -8.78
CA LEU A 192 -12.05 -7.86 -9.33
C LEU A 192 -12.28 -7.49 -10.80
N ASP A 193 -12.49 -6.20 -11.05
CA ASP A 193 -12.42 -5.60 -12.38
C ASP A 193 -11.45 -4.40 -12.36
N PRO A 194 -10.13 -4.66 -12.50
CA PRO A 194 -9.11 -3.64 -12.32
C PRO A 194 -9.14 -2.63 -13.46
N ILE A 195 -9.20 -1.34 -13.11
CA ILE A 195 -9.14 -0.25 -14.08
C ILE A 195 -7.68 -0.05 -14.50
N LYS A 196 -7.38 -0.43 -15.74
CA LYS A 196 -6.04 -0.28 -16.33
C LYS A 196 -5.76 1.18 -16.66
N LEU A 197 -4.61 1.66 -16.22
CA LEU A 197 -4.11 3.00 -16.55
C LEU A 197 -3.40 2.98 -17.90
N LEU A 198 -3.47 4.11 -18.62
CA LEU A 198 -2.85 4.25 -19.92
C LEU A 198 -1.33 4.39 -19.77
N ALA A 199 -0.57 3.57 -20.51
CA ALA A 199 0.86 3.81 -20.69
C ALA A 199 1.06 5.16 -21.40
N GLU A 200 2.07 5.91 -20.98
CA GLU A 200 2.48 7.15 -21.67
C GLU A 200 3.08 6.88 -23.05
#